data_AF-A0A2U3PFZ2-F1
#
_entry.id   AF-A0A2U3PFZ2-F1
#
_cell.length_a   1.000
_cell.length_b   1.000
_cell.length_c   1.000
_cell.angle_alpha   90.00
_cell.angle_beta   90.00
_cell.angle_gamma   90.00
#
_symmetry.space_group_name_H-M   'P 1'
#
loop_
_entity.id
_entity.type
_entity.pdbx_description
1 polymer ?
#
loop_
_entity_poly.entity_id
_entity_poly.type
_entity_poly.pdbx_seq_one_letter_code
_entity_poly.pdbx_strand_id
1 'polypeptide(L)'
;MTAVADALQADVEGISQPRAVVVGIMAGDGVQVGVLLDANAPVSVMTEPLLKVVNSRLRELGETTLEATGRGRWALCLVDGTPLRATQSLTEQDVYDGDRLWIRFIGDTEKRSQVIEHISTAVSQSLSKRFAAIDPVMALQVGATMVASGVTVASALLLWYRWHHNSWLATIFGAVIGAVVLGVSMMLLMRAQSEADRRVGDIMLLSSLAPLAVGAAAAPPGGVGSPQAVLGFAVLTIAATLALRFTGRRLSTYTAIVTISGVATIAALARMVAMTGAVTLLTSVVLVSVLGYQCAPAISRRLSGIRLPVFPSATSRWVFEARPDLPTTVVHNDGGPPVLEGPASVRDVLLQAERARSFLTGLLTGLGVLMVVSLTGLSDPHTGQRWLPLLLAGFSAGFLMLRGRSYVDRWQAITLAGTSVLIVGAVVLRYALVLQSPLSVSISVAILVLLPAAGLTAAAVVPNTVYSPLFRKFVEWIEYLCLMPIFPLALWLMNVYAAIRYR
;
A
#
# COMPACT_ATOMS: atom_id res chain seq x y z
N MET A 1 2.64 75.90 -61.14
CA MET A 1 2.11 74.70 -60.45
C MET A 1 3.18 73.63 -60.50
N THR A 2 3.26 72.84 -59.43
CA THR A 2 4.04 71.59 -59.25
C THR A 2 5.57 71.70 -59.33
N ALA A 3 6.20 71.78 -58.17
CA ALA A 3 7.59 71.36 -57.96
C ALA A 3 7.57 69.99 -57.27
N VAL A 4 8.12 69.00 -57.96
CA VAL A 4 8.46 67.66 -57.45
C VAL A 4 9.87 67.78 -56.86
N ALA A 5 10.05 67.34 -55.62
CA ALA A 5 11.36 67.16 -55.01
C ALA A 5 11.38 65.83 -54.25
N ASP A 6 12.36 65.01 -54.60
CA ASP A 6 12.72 63.73 -53.98
C ASP A 6 12.81 63.83 -52.45
N ALA A 7 12.28 62.81 -51.78
CA ALA A 7 12.58 62.52 -50.38
C ALA A 7 13.24 61.14 -50.28
N LEU A 8 14.50 61.19 -49.85
CA LEU A 8 15.48 60.15 -49.59
C LEU A 8 14.94 58.86 -48.92
N GLN A 9 15.39 57.72 -49.46
CA GLN A 9 15.55 56.46 -48.73
C GLN A 9 16.40 56.69 -47.47
N ALA A 10 15.82 56.37 -46.31
CA ALA A 10 16.57 56.12 -45.09
C ALA A 10 16.60 54.60 -44.88
N ASP A 11 17.75 53.98 -45.14
CA ASP A 11 18.11 52.69 -44.56
C ASP A 11 18.11 52.86 -43.03
N VAL A 12 17.02 52.44 -42.40
CA VAL A 12 16.98 52.25 -40.95
C VAL A 12 17.43 50.80 -40.73
N GLU A 13 18.69 50.63 -40.35
CA GLU A 13 19.16 49.42 -39.69
C GLU A 13 18.18 49.06 -38.58
N GLY A 14 17.37 48.02 -38.83
CA GLY A 14 16.37 47.55 -37.90
C GLY A 14 17.04 46.99 -36.66
N ILE A 15 17.04 47.76 -35.57
CA ILE A 15 17.22 47.22 -34.23
C ILE A 15 16.00 46.32 -33.98
N SER A 16 16.13 45.05 -34.36
CA SER A 16 15.16 44.02 -34.04
C SER A 16 15.08 43.92 -32.52
N GLN A 17 13.98 44.39 -31.92
CA GLN A 17 13.72 44.10 -30.52
C GLN A 17 13.72 42.58 -30.36
N PRO A 18 14.42 42.02 -29.36
CA PRO A 18 14.43 40.58 -29.15
C PRO A 18 13.00 40.15 -28.90
N ARG A 19 12.44 39.39 -29.85
CA ARG A 19 11.07 38.90 -29.77
C ARG A 19 11.09 37.79 -28.74
N ALA A 20 10.56 38.04 -27.56
CA ALA A 20 10.55 37.05 -26.49
C ALA A 20 9.32 36.14 -26.60
N VAL A 21 9.49 34.88 -26.23
CA VAL A 21 8.43 33.88 -26.09
C VAL A 21 8.45 33.33 -24.66
N VAL A 22 7.28 33.25 -24.04
CA VAL A 22 7.04 32.69 -22.71
C VAL A 22 6.69 31.21 -22.86
N VAL A 23 7.60 30.33 -22.43
CA VAL A 23 7.40 28.88 -22.48
C VAL A 23 7.40 28.26 -21.09
N GLY A 24 6.60 27.20 -20.93
CA GLY A 24 6.59 26.35 -19.75
C GLY A 24 7.62 25.23 -19.88
N ILE A 25 8.70 25.29 -19.11
CA ILE A 25 9.75 24.27 -19.14
C ILE A 25 9.44 23.19 -18.10
N MET A 26 9.23 21.98 -18.58
CA MET A 26 9.04 20.78 -17.79
C MET A 26 10.40 20.16 -17.44
N ALA A 27 10.66 20.00 -16.15
CA ALA A 27 11.91 19.46 -15.60
C ALA A 27 11.64 18.40 -14.52
N GLY A 28 12.50 17.38 -14.45
CA GLY A 28 12.44 16.31 -13.44
C GLY A 28 11.10 15.55 -13.45
N ASP A 29 10.57 15.29 -12.25
CA ASP A 29 9.31 14.56 -12.01
C ASP A 29 8.04 15.40 -12.29
N GLY A 30 8.12 16.37 -13.22
CA GLY A 30 6.96 17.14 -13.70
C GLY A 30 6.83 18.56 -13.16
N VAL A 31 7.94 19.17 -12.69
CA VAL A 31 7.95 20.58 -12.28
C VAL A 31 7.89 21.47 -13.52
N GLN A 32 6.95 22.41 -13.56
CA GLN A 32 6.83 23.39 -14.64
C GLN A 32 7.42 24.74 -14.20
N VAL A 33 8.40 25.25 -14.93
CA VAL A 33 8.99 26.57 -14.73
C VAL A 33 8.68 27.45 -15.94
N GLY A 34 7.92 28.53 -15.73
CA GLY A 34 7.70 29.53 -16.77
C GLY A 34 8.96 30.36 -16.98
N VAL A 35 9.50 30.37 -18.20
CA VAL A 35 10.70 31.12 -18.55
C VAL A 35 10.45 31.93 -19.82
N LEU A 36 10.96 33.15 -19.82
CA LEU A 36 10.96 34.01 -20.99
C LEU A 36 12.26 33.77 -21.76
N LEU A 37 12.11 33.34 -23.01
CA LEU A 37 13.19 32.94 -23.92
C LEU A 37 13.17 33.86 -25.15
N ASP A 38 14.34 34.24 -25.65
CA ASP A 38 14.47 34.90 -26.96
C ASP A 38 14.07 33.94 -28.11
N ALA A 39 13.05 34.33 -28.86
CA ALA A 39 12.48 33.52 -29.92
C ALA A 39 13.33 33.47 -31.19
N ASN A 40 14.25 34.44 -31.37
CA ASN A 40 15.11 34.55 -32.55
C ASN A 40 16.51 33.96 -32.33
N ALA A 41 16.91 33.75 -31.07
CA ALA A 41 18.17 33.14 -30.74
C ALA A 41 18.15 31.61 -31.00
N PRO A 42 19.28 31.02 -31.42
CA PRO A 42 19.38 29.57 -31.58
C PRO A 42 19.29 28.85 -30.23
N VAL A 43 18.57 27.72 -30.21
CA VAL A 43 18.27 26.95 -28.99
C VAL A 43 19.54 26.54 -28.21
N SER A 44 20.65 26.28 -28.90
CA SER A 44 21.95 25.92 -28.29
C SER A 44 22.46 26.96 -27.29
N VAL A 45 22.32 28.25 -27.59
CA VAL A 45 22.83 29.35 -26.74
C VAL A 45 22.02 29.47 -25.46
N MET A 46 20.75 29.07 -25.51
CA MET A 46 19.78 29.27 -24.44
C MET A 46 19.71 28.08 -23.48
N THR A 47 20.10 26.88 -23.94
CA THR A 47 19.94 25.63 -23.18
C THR A 47 20.80 25.59 -21.92
N GLU A 48 22.06 26.05 -21.97
CA GLU A 48 22.95 26.06 -20.79
C GLU A 48 22.55 27.08 -19.71
N PRO A 49 22.25 28.36 -20.04
CA PRO A 49 21.72 29.32 -19.06
C PRO A 49 20.41 28.84 -18.43
N LEU A 50 19.52 28.28 -19.25
CA LEU A 50 18.23 27.76 -18.81
C LEU A 50 18.41 26.58 -17.85
N LEU A 51 19.37 25.68 -18.11
CA LEU A 51 19.68 24.58 -17.19
C LEU A 51 20.12 25.11 -15.81
N LYS A 52 20.90 26.20 -15.75
CA LYS A 52 21.30 26.83 -14.48
C LYS A 52 20.09 27.38 -13.72
N VAL A 53 19.18 28.07 -14.41
CA VAL A 53 17.95 28.64 -13.83
C VAL A 53 17.00 27.55 -13.35
N VAL A 54 16.83 26.49 -14.14
CA VAL A 54 15.99 25.34 -13.75
C VAL A 54 16.60 24.61 -12.56
N ASN A 55 17.91 24.39 -12.53
CA ASN A 55 18.58 23.74 -11.40
C ASN A 55 18.58 24.56 -10.12
N SER A 56 18.63 25.90 -10.20
CA SER A 56 18.46 26.75 -9.00
C SER A 56 17.03 26.63 -8.46
N ARG A 57 16.02 26.64 -9.34
CA ARG A 57 14.61 26.43 -8.95
C ARG A 57 14.34 25.05 -8.37
N LEU A 58 14.89 23.99 -8.97
CA LEU A 58 14.77 22.63 -8.43
C LEU A 58 15.38 22.53 -7.03
N ARG A 59 16.51 23.21 -6.79
CA ARG A 59 17.16 23.26 -5.47
C ARG A 59 16.32 24.02 -4.44
N GLU A 60 15.70 25.13 -4.81
CA GLU A 60 14.74 25.84 -3.95
C GLU A 60 13.52 24.98 -3.61
N LEU A 61 13.07 24.15 -4.55
CA LEU A 61 11.95 23.23 -4.38
C LEU A 61 12.33 21.93 -3.66
N GLY A 62 13.62 21.70 -3.38
CA GLY A 62 14.11 20.46 -2.77
C GLY A 62 14.00 19.22 -3.67
N GLU A 63 13.81 19.41 -4.97
CA GLU A 63 13.74 18.34 -5.97
C GLU A 63 15.14 18.00 -6.53
N THR A 64 15.29 16.80 -7.09
CA THR A 64 16.58 16.35 -7.63
C THR A 64 17.03 17.22 -8.80
N THR A 65 18.25 17.76 -8.71
CA THR A 65 18.83 18.57 -9.79
C THR A 65 19.09 17.74 -11.04
N LEU A 66 18.94 18.38 -12.20
CA LEU A 66 19.24 17.80 -13.50
C LEU A 66 20.76 17.73 -13.68
N GLU A 67 21.33 16.54 -13.48
CA GLU A 67 22.74 16.25 -13.70
C GLU A 67 22.96 15.42 -14.97
N ALA A 68 24.07 15.66 -15.67
CA ALA A 68 24.42 14.94 -16.88
C ALA A 68 24.80 13.50 -16.53
N THR A 69 23.97 12.53 -16.94
CA THR A 69 24.20 11.10 -16.71
C THR A 69 25.03 10.49 -17.84
N GLY A 70 26.27 10.96 -17.99
CA GLY A 70 27.24 10.45 -18.96
C GLY A 70 27.60 11.42 -20.08
N ARG A 71 28.06 10.89 -21.23
CA ARG A 71 28.34 11.69 -22.43
C ARG A 71 27.07 11.90 -23.25
N GLY A 72 26.78 13.15 -23.56
CA GLY A 72 25.56 13.57 -24.26
C GLY A 72 25.42 15.08 -24.24
N ARG A 73 24.28 15.57 -24.74
CA ARG A 73 23.94 16.99 -24.74
C ARG A 73 22.56 17.21 -24.14
N TRP A 74 22.41 18.33 -23.46
CA TRP A 74 21.09 18.81 -23.09
C TRP A 74 20.37 19.35 -24.33
N ALA A 75 19.11 19.01 -24.47
CA ALA A 75 18.26 19.51 -25.54
C ALA A 75 16.88 19.83 -24.98
N LEU A 76 16.25 20.83 -25.58
CA LEU A 76 14.83 21.08 -25.41
C LEU A 76 14.07 20.14 -26.34
N CYS A 77 13.07 19.47 -25.80
CA CYS A 77 12.21 18.54 -26.52
C CYS A 77 10.77 19.05 -26.48
N LEU A 78 10.03 18.78 -27.54
CA LEU A 78 8.58 18.94 -27.56
C LEU A 78 7.92 17.91 -26.61
N VAL A 79 6.60 18.08 -26.39
CA VAL A 79 5.81 17.20 -25.50
C VAL A 79 5.81 15.75 -25.98
N ASP A 80 5.90 15.53 -27.29
CA ASP A 80 6.01 14.22 -27.93
C ASP A 80 7.38 13.54 -27.73
N GLY A 81 8.36 14.26 -27.19
CA GLY A 81 9.73 13.79 -26.99
C GLY A 81 10.66 13.98 -28.16
N THR A 82 10.23 14.65 -29.23
CA THR A 82 11.13 15.02 -30.33
C THR A 82 12.07 16.16 -29.90
N PRO A 83 13.38 16.05 -30.15
CA PRO A 83 14.32 17.10 -29.78
C PRO A 83 14.31 18.25 -30.77
N LEU A 84 14.25 19.48 -30.25
CA LEU A 84 14.45 20.69 -31.03
C LEU A 84 15.87 20.73 -31.59
N ARG A 85 15.99 21.26 -32.80
CA ARG A 85 17.25 21.45 -33.50
C ARG A 85 18.02 22.59 -32.85
N ALA A 86 19.23 22.28 -32.38
CA ALA A 86 20.06 23.21 -31.61
C ALA A 86 20.55 24.44 -32.40
N THR A 87 20.58 24.36 -33.73
CA THR A 87 21.03 25.42 -34.63
C THR A 87 19.92 26.36 -35.09
N GLN A 88 18.66 26.01 -34.86
CA GLN A 88 17.49 26.79 -35.26
C GLN A 88 16.94 27.57 -34.08
N SER A 89 16.23 28.66 -34.38
CA SER A 89 15.53 29.45 -33.37
C SER A 89 14.23 28.78 -32.94
N LEU A 90 13.60 29.29 -31.87
CA LEU A 90 12.28 28.82 -31.44
C LEU A 90 11.18 29.21 -32.45
N THR A 91 11.29 30.39 -33.07
CA THR A 91 10.36 30.86 -34.11
C THR A 91 10.39 29.98 -35.36
N GLU A 92 11.58 29.55 -35.79
CA GLU A 92 11.75 28.65 -36.95
C GLU A 92 11.20 27.24 -36.74
N GLN A 93 10.98 26.87 -35.48
CA GLN A 93 10.50 25.56 -35.06
C GLN A 93 9.04 25.62 -34.56
N ASP A 94 8.33 26.72 -34.89
CA ASP A 94 6.92 26.94 -34.59
C ASP A 94 6.58 26.80 -33.09
N VAL A 95 7.47 27.26 -32.21
CA VAL A 95 7.21 27.32 -30.77
C VAL A 95 6.57 28.66 -30.41
N TYR A 96 5.40 28.61 -29.80
CA TYR A 96 4.59 29.78 -29.47
C TYR A 96 4.53 30.06 -27.96
N ASP A 97 4.00 31.24 -27.63
CA ASP A 97 3.73 31.61 -26.24
C ASP A 97 2.77 30.63 -25.58
N GLY A 98 3.17 30.11 -24.42
CA GLY A 98 2.44 29.14 -23.63
C GLY A 98 2.78 27.68 -23.93
N ASP A 99 3.62 27.41 -24.94
CA ASP A 99 4.03 26.05 -25.25
C ASP A 99 4.84 25.41 -24.13
N ARG A 100 4.72 24.08 -24.03
CA ARG A 100 5.40 23.27 -23.01
C ARG A 100 6.55 22.50 -23.62
N LEU A 101 7.76 22.75 -23.13
CA LEU A 101 8.98 22.09 -23.58
C LEU A 101 9.59 21.29 -22.45
N TRP A 102 10.16 20.14 -22.75
CA TRP A 102 10.89 19.31 -21.81
C TRP A 102 12.39 19.55 -21.96
N ILE A 103 13.10 19.78 -20.86
CA ILE A 103 14.56 19.71 -20.88
C ILE A 103 15.00 18.28 -20.60
N ARG A 104 15.66 17.64 -21.57
CA ARG A 104 16.15 16.26 -21.45
C ARG A 104 17.61 16.15 -21.82
N PHE A 105 18.31 15.26 -21.12
CA PHE A 105 19.66 14.88 -21.48
C PHE A 105 19.59 13.80 -22.56
N ILE A 106 20.01 14.14 -23.76
CA ILE A 106 20.10 13.19 -24.87
C ILE A 106 21.50 12.60 -24.82
N GLY A 107 21.55 11.32 -24.42
CA GLY A 107 22.78 10.54 -24.48
C GLY A 107 23.29 10.44 -25.92
N ASP A 108 24.60 10.46 -26.08
CA ASP A 108 25.22 10.25 -27.38
C ASP A 108 24.79 8.89 -27.99
N THR A 109 24.46 8.89 -29.28
CA THR A 109 24.09 7.67 -30.02
C THR A 109 25.28 6.73 -30.20
N GLU A 110 26.52 7.24 -30.10
CA GLU A 110 27.72 6.41 -30.14
C GLU A 110 27.94 5.67 -28.82
N LYS A 111 27.23 4.55 -28.65
CA LYS A 111 27.56 3.56 -27.62
C LYS A 111 28.72 2.69 -28.12
N ARG A 112 29.95 3.04 -27.76
CA ARG A 112 31.08 2.13 -27.90
C ARG A 112 30.90 0.96 -26.94
N SER A 113 30.49 -0.20 -27.47
CA SER A 113 30.56 -1.46 -26.74
C SER A 113 32.04 -1.82 -26.57
N GLN A 114 32.44 -2.14 -25.35
CA GLN A 114 33.73 -2.76 -25.13
C GLN A 114 33.70 -4.15 -25.79
N VAL A 115 34.58 -4.39 -26.76
CA VAL A 115 34.81 -5.73 -27.31
C VAL A 115 35.62 -6.49 -26.27
N ILE A 116 34.98 -7.41 -25.58
CA ILE A 116 35.63 -8.27 -24.59
C ILE A 116 35.98 -9.58 -25.29
N GLU A 117 37.27 -9.82 -25.53
CA GLU A 117 37.75 -10.97 -26.30
C GLU A 117 37.59 -12.30 -25.55
N HIS A 118 37.60 -12.26 -24.21
CA HIS A 118 37.49 -13.45 -23.37
C HIS A 118 36.10 -13.60 -22.75
N ILE A 119 35.46 -14.74 -23.02
CA ILE A 119 34.13 -15.11 -22.48
C ILE A 119 34.13 -15.08 -20.94
N SER A 120 35.20 -15.53 -20.28
CA SER A 120 35.32 -15.50 -18.81
C SER A 120 35.24 -14.07 -18.24
N THR A 121 35.83 -13.10 -18.93
CA THR A 121 35.81 -11.69 -18.54
C THR A 121 34.44 -11.07 -18.85
N ALA A 122 33.85 -11.42 -20.00
CA ALA A 122 32.51 -10.96 -20.36
C ALA A 122 31.45 -11.47 -19.38
N VAL A 123 31.53 -12.74 -18.98
CA VAL A 123 30.64 -13.39 -18.01
C VAL A 123 30.84 -12.77 -16.62
N SER A 124 32.08 -12.68 -16.12
CA SER A 124 32.34 -12.08 -14.79
C SER A 124 31.90 -10.61 -14.71
N GLN A 125 32.17 -9.81 -15.74
CA GLN A 125 31.74 -8.40 -15.78
C GLN A 125 30.22 -8.26 -15.95
N SER A 126 29.57 -9.16 -16.70
CA SER A 126 28.11 -9.14 -16.87
C SER A 126 27.37 -9.61 -15.62
N LEU A 127 27.88 -10.64 -14.94
CA LEU A 127 27.29 -11.14 -13.69
C LEU A 127 27.55 -10.19 -12.52
N SER A 128 28.75 -9.62 -12.38
CA SER A 128 29.03 -8.67 -11.29
C SER A 128 28.19 -7.39 -11.38
N LYS A 129 27.77 -7.00 -12.59
CA LYS A 129 26.80 -5.91 -12.81
C LYS A 129 25.37 -6.31 -12.47
N ARG A 130 25.00 -7.58 -12.59
CA ARG A 130 23.63 -8.08 -12.38
C ARG A 130 23.39 -8.58 -10.95
N PHE A 131 24.42 -9.13 -10.31
CA PHE A 131 24.35 -9.77 -9.00
C PHE A 131 25.36 -9.10 -8.08
N ALA A 132 24.85 -8.36 -7.11
CA ALA A 132 25.67 -7.76 -6.06
C ALA A 132 26.17 -8.85 -5.09
N ALA A 133 27.41 -8.71 -4.62
CA ALA A 133 27.92 -9.51 -3.52
C ALA A 133 27.20 -9.15 -2.21
N ILE A 134 27.30 -10.00 -1.19
CA ILE A 134 26.74 -9.73 0.13
C ILE A 134 27.44 -8.53 0.74
N ASP A 135 26.71 -7.44 0.85
CA ASP A 135 27.11 -6.24 1.58
C ASP A 135 27.03 -6.51 3.11
N PRO A 136 27.96 -6.00 3.94
CA PRO A 136 27.82 -5.94 5.39
C PRO A 136 26.42 -5.58 5.90
N VAL A 137 25.73 -4.65 5.24
CA VAL A 137 24.35 -4.25 5.58
C VAL A 137 23.36 -5.40 5.41
N MET A 138 23.48 -6.15 4.32
CA MET A 138 22.64 -7.32 4.04
C MET A 138 22.94 -8.45 5.03
N ALA A 139 24.22 -8.66 5.36
CA ALA A 139 24.62 -9.64 6.37
C ALA A 139 23.99 -9.34 7.75
N LEU A 140 23.96 -8.06 8.16
CA LEU A 140 23.32 -7.65 9.40
C LEU A 140 21.80 -7.88 9.38
N GLN A 141 21.14 -7.56 8.26
CA GLN A 141 19.70 -7.83 8.09
C GLN A 141 19.40 -9.33 8.15
N VAL A 142 20.22 -10.18 7.53
CA VAL A 142 20.07 -11.64 7.61
C VAL A 142 20.25 -12.12 9.04
N GLY A 143 21.30 -11.68 9.75
CA GLY A 143 21.50 -12.01 11.16
C GLY A 143 20.30 -11.61 12.04
N ALA A 144 19.76 -10.41 11.83
CA ALA A 144 18.55 -9.95 12.52
C ALA A 144 17.33 -10.82 12.18
N THR A 145 17.14 -11.22 10.92
CA THR A 145 16.05 -12.13 10.57
C THR A 145 16.19 -13.52 11.20
N MET A 146 17.41 -14.03 11.37
CA MET A 146 17.67 -15.30 12.06
C MET A 146 17.33 -15.21 13.55
N VAL A 147 17.69 -14.11 14.21
CA VAL A 147 17.31 -13.88 15.61
C VAL A 147 15.79 -13.75 15.72
N ALA A 148 15.16 -12.97 14.84
CA ALA A 148 13.71 -12.79 14.83
C ALA A 148 12.95 -14.10 14.61
N SER A 149 13.43 -14.98 13.73
CA SER A 149 12.83 -16.30 13.52
C SER A 149 13.03 -17.20 14.74
N GLY A 150 14.22 -17.20 15.34
CA GLY A 150 14.47 -17.91 16.60
C GLY A 150 13.53 -17.47 17.74
N VAL A 151 13.35 -16.16 17.92
CA VAL A 151 12.46 -15.59 18.95
C VAL A 151 11.00 -15.95 18.71
N THR A 152 10.53 -15.91 17.46
CA THR A 152 9.14 -16.27 17.14
C THR A 152 8.88 -17.77 17.31
N VAL A 153 9.82 -18.64 16.91
CA VAL A 153 9.74 -20.09 17.15
C VAL A 153 9.79 -20.40 18.64
N ALA A 154 10.66 -19.75 19.40
CA ALA A 154 10.70 -19.91 20.86
C ALA A 154 9.37 -19.49 21.51
N SER A 155 8.77 -18.39 21.06
CA SER A 155 7.45 -17.94 21.55
C SER A 155 6.35 -18.97 21.25
N ALA A 156 6.37 -19.57 20.07
CA ALA A 156 5.43 -20.65 19.71
C ALA A 156 5.63 -21.89 20.60
N LEU A 157 6.87 -22.27 20.89
CA LEU A 157 7.19 -23.38 21.79
C LEU A 157 6.71 -23.10 23.22
N LEU A 158 6.90 -21.89 23.74
CA LEU A 158 6.39 -21.48 25.06
C LEU A 158 4.86 -21.53 25.12
N LEU A 159 4.18 -21.10 24.05
CA LEU A 159 2.73 -21.17 23.97
C LEU A 159 2.24 -22.62 23.93
N TRP A 160 2.88 -23.48 23.14
CA TRP A 160 2.59 -24.92 23.10
C TRP A 160 2.82 -25.59 24.46
N TYR A 161 3.91 -25.25 25.15
CA TYR A 161 4.19 -25.78 26.48
C TYR A 161 3.13 -25.32 27.49
N ARG A 162 2.73 -24.03 27.45
CA ARG A 162 1.69 -23.45 28.32
C ARG A 162 0.31 -24.08 28.11
N TRP A 163 0.04 -24.56 26.89
CA TRP A 163 -1.20 -25.27 26.57
C TRP A 163 -1.31 -26.61 27.30
N HIS A 164 -0.19 -27.35 27.40
CA HIS A 164 -0.15 -28.67 28.03
C HIS A 164 0.18 -28.62 29.53
N HIS A 165 0.90 -27.59 29.97
CA HIS A 165 1.40 -27.46 31.33
C HIS A 165 1.04 -26.11 31.93
N ASN A 166 0.48 -26.11 33.14
CA ASN A 166 0.19 -24.90 33.89
C ASN A 166 1.41 -24.51 34.75
N SER A 167 2.44 -23.97 34.10
CA SER A 167 3.68 -23.53 34.75
C SER A 167 3.97 -22.06 34.47
N TRP A 168 4.71 -21.41 35.38
CA TRP A 168 5.11 -20.00 35.24
C TRP A 168 6.28 -19.81 34.27
N LEU A 169 6.87 -20.90 33.76
CA LEU A 169 8.01 -20.87 32.86
C LEU A 169 7.68 -20.06 31.60
N ALA A 170 6.52 -20.29 30.98
CA ALA A 170 6.10 -19.57 29.77
C ALA A 170 5.93 -18.07 30.02
N THR A 171 5.41 -17.69 31.19
CA THR A 171 5.26 -16.29 31.60
C THR A 171 6.62 -15.61 31.77
N ILE A 172 7.52 -16.24 32.54
CA ILE A 172 8.83 -15.67 32.86
C ILE A 172 9.69 -15.55 31.60
N PHE A 173 9.86 -16.64 30.85
CA PHE A 173 10.66 -16.61 29.62
C PHE A 173 10.03 -15.70 28.55
N GLY A 174 8.70 -15.73 28.38
CA GLY A 174 8.02 -14.85 27.44
C GLY A 174 8.23 -13.38 27.76
N ALA A 175 8.06 -13.00 29.03
CA ALA A 175 8.29 -11.63 29.50
C ALA A 175 9.76 -11.19 29.37
N VAL A 176 10.71 -12.03 29.79
CA VAL A 176 12.15 -11.71 29.72
C VAL A 176 12.61 -11.58 28.27
N ILE A 177 12.30 -12.56 27.41
CA ILE A 177 12.66 -12.51 25.99
C ILE A 177 12.01 -11.28 25.33
N GLY A 178 10.72 -11.05 25.60
CA GLY A 178 9.99 -9.90 25.07
C GLY A 178 10.63 -8.56 25.48
N ALA A 179 10.94 -8.38 26.76
CA ALA A 179 11.57 -7.16 27.27
C ALA A 179 12.98 -6.95 26.71
N VAL A 180 13.80 -8.00 26.64
CA VAL A 180 15.16 -7.93 26.09
C VAL A 180 15.14 -7.56 24.61
N VAL A 181 14.34 -8.27 23.80
CA VAL A 181 14.29 -8.01 22.34
C VAL A 181 13.68 -6.64 22.04
N LEU A 182 12.66 -6.21 22.79
CA LEU A 182 12.10 -4.87 22.67
C LEU A 182 13.12 -3.80 23.06
N GLY A 183 13.88 -4.01 24.15
CA GLY A 183 14.96 -3.11 24.58
C GLY A 183 16.07 -2.98 23.53
N VAL A 184 16.52 -4.10 22.98
CA VAL A 184 17.51 -4.13 21.88
C VAL A 184 16.95 -3.41 20.64
N SER A 185 15.70 -3.67 20.27
CA SER A 185 15.06 -2.99 19.15
C SER A 185 15.01 -1.47 19.35
N MET A 186 14.60 -1.00 20.53
CA MET A 186 14.56 0.42 20.85
C MET A 186 15.95 1.05 20.78
N MET A 187 16.96 0.39 21.35
CA MET A 187 18.35 0.84 21.29
C MET A 187 18.86 0.96 19.84
N LEU A 188 18.55 -0.03 18.98
CA LEU A 188 18.89 0.00 17.56
C LEU A 188 18.19 1.14 16.84
N LEU A 189 16.89 1.34 17.07
CA LEU A 189 16.10 2.40 16.44
C LEU A 189 16.57 3.80 16.89
N MET A 190 16.95 3.98 18.16
CA MET A 190 17.49 5.25 18.66
C MET A 190 18.87 5.58 18.07
N ARG A 191 19.67 4.56 17.75
CA ARG A 191 21.01 4.74 17.15
C ARG A 191 20.98 4.80 15.63
N ALA A 192 19.90 4.36 14.99
CA ALA A 192 19.82 4.22 13.55
C ALA A 192 19.83 5.57 12.82
N GLN A 193 20.91 5.81 12.07
CA GLN A 193 21.07 6.99 11.22
C GLN A 193 20.61 6.73 9.79
N SER A 194 20.80 5.49 9.30
CA SER A 194 20.42 5.09 7.94
C SER A 194 19.09 4.34 7.89
N GLU A 195 18.44 4.36 6.72
CA GLU A 195 17.24 3.54 6.49
C GLU A 195 17.50 2.04 6.63
N ALA A 196 18.72 1.60 6.31
CA ALA A 196 19.12 0.21 6.45
C ALA A 196 19.22 -0.24 7.92
N ASP A 197 19.78 0.60 8.78
CA ASP A 197 19.85 0.34 10.23
C ASP A 197 18.45 0.31 10.85
N ARG A 198 17.57 1.21 10.40
CA ARG A 198 16.16 1.21 10.85
C ARG A 198 15.43 -0.07 10.45
N ARG A 199 15.76 -0.69 9.31
CA ARG A 199 15.16 -1.99 8.91
C ARG A 199 15.50 -3.09 9.91
N VAL A 200 16.74 -3.13 10.40
CA VAL A 200 17.20 -4.08 11.43
C VAL A 200 16.42 -3.85 12.73
N GLY A 201 16.31 -2.59 13.16
CA GLY A 201 15.51 -2.19 14.32
C GLY A 201 14.04 -2.61 14.22
N ASP A 202 13.41 -2.41 13.06
CA ASP A 202 12.02 -2.82 12.79
C ASP A 202 11.83 -4.35 12.84
N ILE A 203 12.78 -5.13 12.30
CA ILE A 203 12.71 -6.59 12.32
C ILE A 203 12.73 -7.07 13.78
N MET A 204 13.62 -6.50 14.60
CA MET A 204 13.67 -6.79 16.04
C MET A 204 12.39 -6.35 16.74
N LEU A 205 11.85 -5.17 16.43
CA LEU A 205 10.62 -4.65 17.03
C LEU A 205 9.46 -5.61 16.78
N LEU A 206 9.27 -6.01 15.53
CA LEU A 206 8.18 -6.90 15.13
C LEU A 206 8.33 -8.29 15.76
N SER A 207 9.56 -8.80 15.89
CA SER A 207 9.82 -10.07 16.57
C SER A 207 9.56 -10.03 18.07
N SER A 208 9.67 -8.88 18.73
CA SER A 208 9.40 -8.71 20.16
C SER A 208 7.92 -8.84 20.53
N LEU A 209 7.01 -8.60 19.58
CA LEU A 209 5.56 -8.62 19.83
C LEU A 209 5.06 -10.02 20.23
N ALA A 210 5.59 -11.08 19.61
CA ALA A 210 5.20 -12.46 19.89
C ALA A 210 5.50 -12.90 21.34
N PRO A 211 6.75 -12.81 21.84
CA PRO A 211 7.06 -13.21 23.21
C PRO A 211 6.37 -12.33 24.26
N LEU A 212 6.17 -11.03 24.00
CA LEU A 212 5.40 -10.16 24.89
C LEU A 212 3.94 -10.61 25.03
N ALA A 213 3.29 -10.94 23.90
CA ALA A 213 1.93 -11.44 23.91
C ALA A 213 1.83 -12.81 24.61
N VAL A 214 2.78 -13.72 24.37
CA VAL A 214 2.80 -15.05 25.01
C VAL A 214 3.07 -14.94 26.52
N GLY A 215 4.01 -14.09 26.94
CA GLY A 215 4.28 -13.84 28.34
C GLY A 215 3.06 -13.28 29.07
N ALA A 216 2.37 -12.29 28.48
CA ALA A 216 1.13 -11.74 29.02
C ALA A 216 -0.02 -12.77 29.05
N ALA A 217 -0.16 -13.58 28.00
CA ALA A 217 -1.18 -14.62 27.93
C ALA A 217 -0.96 -15.72 28.98
N ALA A 218 0.29 -16.04 29.29
CA ALA A 218 0.61 -17.10 30.25
C ALA A 218 0.46 -16.66 31.72
N ALA A 219 0.42 -15.36 32.01
CA ALA A 219 0.44 -14.81 33.36
C ALA A 219 -0.76 -15.20 34.25
N PRO A 220 -2.02 -15.26 33.76
CA PRO A 220 -3.15 -15.64 34.60
C PRO A 220 -3.05 -17.10 35.08
N PRO A 221 -3.31 -17.35 36.37
CA PRO A 221 -3.32 -18.70 36.90
C PRO A 221 -4.51 -19.50 36.34
N GLY A 222 -4.29 -20.79 36.07
CA GLY A 222 -5.33 -21.74 35.66
C GLY A 222 -5.19 -22.28 34.24
N GLY A 223 -6.16 -23.08 33.81
CA GLY A 223 -6.20 -23.64 32.46
C GLY A 223 -6.34 -22.55 31.39
N VAL A 224 -5.86 -22.85 30.18
CA VAL A 224 -5.96 -21.93 29.03
C VAL A 224 -7.42 -21.63 28.69
N GLY A 225 -7.78 -20.35 28.67
CA GLY A 225 -9.14 -19.88 28.50
C GLY A 225 -9.22 -18.42 28.08
N SER A 226 -10.41 -17.82 28.27
CA SER A 226 -10.64 -16.41 27.90
C SER A 226 -9.76 -15.40 28.65
N PRO A 227 -9.45 -15.53 29.96
CA PRO A 227 -8.63 -14.54 30.66
C PRO A 227 -7.21 -14.42 30.08
N GLN A 228 -6.61 -15.57 29.72
CA GLN A 228 -5.30 -15.62 29.08
C GLN A 228 -5.34 -14.96 27.70
N ALA A 229 -6.37 -15.27 26.90
CA ALA A 229 -6.55 -14.68 25.58
C ALA A 229 -6.74 -13.16 25.67
N VAL A 230 -7.56 -12.66 26.61
CA VAL A 230 -7.77 -11.22 26.82
C VAL A 230 -6.45 -10.51 27.08
N LEU A 231 -5.64 -10.99 28.03
CA LEU A 231 -4.38 -10.31 28.39
C LEU A 231 -3.33 -10.40 27.29
N GLY A 232 -3.18 -11.56 26.66
CA GLY A 232 -2.24 -11.75 25.55
C GLY A 232 -2.55 -10.84 24.37
N PHE A 233 -3.81 -10.84 23.91
CA PHE A 233 -4.22 -10.00 22.79
C PHE A 233 -4.26 -8.51 23.16
N ALA A 234 -4.66 -8.14 24.38
CA ALA A 234 -4.66 -6.74 24.80
C ALA A 234 -3.25 -6.15 24.81
N VAL A 235 -2.27 -6.87 25.37
CA VAL A 235 -0.86 -6.44 25.35
C VAL A 235 -0.35 -6.36 23.92
N LEU A 236 -0.70 -7.32 23.06
CA LEU A 236 -0.34 -7.27 21.65
C LEU A 236 -0.93 -6.06 20.92
N THR A 237 -2.21 -5.73 21.18
CA THR A 237 -2.86 -4.54 20.61
C THR A 237 -2.18 -3.26 21.08
N ILE A 238 -1.88 -3.14 22.37
CA ILE A 238 -1.22 -1.94 22.94
C ILE A 238 0.21 -1.82 22.37
N ALA A 239 0.99 -2.90 22.38
CA ALA A 239 2.36 -2.89 21.86
C ALA A 239 2.39 -2.55 20.36
N ALA A 240 1.50 -3.12 19.55
CA ALA A 240 1.43 -2.85 18.11
C ALA A 240 0.92 -1.42 17.80
N THR A 241 -0.01 -0.88 18.59
CA THR A 241 -0.48 0.51 18.43
C THR A 241 0.60 1.52 18.84
N LEU A 242 1.34 1.26 19.91
CA LEU A 242 2.50 2.08 20.30
C LEU A 242 3.59 2.02 19.25
N ALA A 243 3.93 0.83 18.75
CA ALA A 243 4.88 0.66 17.65
C ALA A 243 4.45 1.49 16.44
N LEU A 244 3.20 1.32 15.97
CA LEU A 244 2.63 2.09 14.86
C LEU A 244 2.76 3.61 15.08
N ARG A 245 2.43 4.09 16.29
CA ARG A 245 2.45 5.52 16.63
C ARG A 245 3.86 6.11 16.68
N PHE A 246 4.84 5.37 17.20
CA PHE A 246 6.20 5.88 17.39
C PHE A 246 7.10 5.69 16.16
N THR A 247 6.97 4.60 15.41
CA THR A 247 7.80 4.41 14.20
C THR A 247 7.19 5.04 12.95
N GLY A 248 5.85 5.12 12.83
CA GLY A 248 5.17 5.62 11.62
C GLY A 248 5.48 4.84 10.34
N ARG A 249 6.12 3.67 10.46
CA ARG A 249 6.61 2.80 9.38
C ARG A 249 5.83 1.50 9.34
N ARG A 250 5.86 0.81 8.19
CA ARG A 250 5.24 -0.52 8.00
C ARG A 250 3.78 -0.57 8.51
N LEU A 251 3.02 0.46 8.15
CA LEU A 251 1.67 0.69 8.66
C LEU A 251 0.75 -0.50 8.40
N SER A 252 0.89 -1.19 7.25
CA SER A 252 0.08 -2.36 6.90
C SER A 252 0.24 -3.51 7.89
N THR A 253 1.46 -3.88 8.28
CA THR A 253 1.71 -4.99 9.21
C THR A 253 1.18 -4.68 10.61
N TYR A 254 1.45 -3.49 11.15
CA TYR A 254 0.96 -3.15 12.48
C TYR A 254 -0.55 -3.02 12.51
N THR A 255 -1.19 -2.50 11.46
CA THR A 255 -2.66 -2.41 11.40
C THR A 255 -3.33 -3.77 11.23
N ALA A 256 -2.70 -4.71 10.52
CA ALA A 256 -3.15 -6.10 10.52
C ALA A 256 -3.08 -6.72 11.94
N ILE A 257 -1.97 -6.52 12.66
CA ILE A 257 -1.82 -7.04 14.04
C ILE A 257 -2.83 -6.40 14.98
N VAL A 258 -3.02 -5.07 14.92
CA VAL A 258 -3.97 -4.33 15.77
C VAL A 258 -5.41 -4.75 15.49
N THR A 259 -5.77 -4.99 14.23
CA THR A 259 -7.14 -5.41 13.87
C THR A 259 -7.43 -6.83 14.35
N ILE A 260 -6.50 -7.77 14.14
CA ILE A 260 -6.63 -9.14 14.63
C ILE A 260 -6.69 -9.15 16.17
N SER A 261 -5.71 -8.56 16.83
CA SER A 261 -5.60 -8.58 18.29
C SER A 261 -6.71 -7.77 18.97
N GLY A 262 -7.13 -6.64 18.39
CA GLY A 262 -8.22 -5.83 18.94
C GLY A 262 -9.56 -6.57 18.91
N VAL A 263 -9.91 -7.16 17.76
CA VAL A 263 -11.14 -7.97 17.64
C VAL A 263 -11.07 -9.22 18.54
N ALA A 264 -9.91 -9.89 18.58
CA ALA A 264 -9.71 -11.05 19.45
C ALA A 264 -9.81 -10.69 20.94
N THR A 265 -9.31 -9.52 21.36
CA THR A 265 -9.43 -9.02 22.74
C THR A 265 -10.89 -8.79 23.10
N ILE A 266 -11.65 -8.10 22.24
CA ILE A 266 -13.09 -7.85 22.45
C ILE A 266 -13.87 -9.16 22.50
N ALA A 267 -13.57 -10.09 21.59
CA ALA A 267 -14.22 -11.40 21.57
C ALA A 267 -13.90 -12.22 22.84
N ALA A 268 -12.63 -12.27 23.25
CA ALA A 268 -12.22 -12.97 24.46
C ALA A 268 -12.83 -12.34 25.73
N LEU A 269 -12.94 -11.01 25.78
CA LEU A 269 -13.58 -10.30 26.88
C LEU A 269 -15.08 -10.58 26.91
N ALA A 270 -15.76 -10.56 25.76
CA ALA A 270 -17.16 -10.94 25.65
C ALA A 270 -17.40 -12.38 26.13
N ARG A 271 -16.50 -13.31 25.80
CA ARG A 271 -16.55 -14.69 26.34
C ARG A 271 -16.34 -14.73 27.84
N MET A 272 -15.42 -13.92 28.38
CA MET A 272 -15.13 -13.86 29.81
C MET A 272 -16.31 -13.32 30.62
N VAL A 273 -17.01 -12.30 30.11
CA VAL A 273 -18.11 -11.64 30.85
C VAL A 273 -19.44 -12.34 30.64
N ALA A 274 -19.76 -12.73 29.40
CA ALA A 274 -21.08 -13.24 29.05
C ALA A 274 -21.15 -14.76 28.90
N MET A 275 -20.04 -15.49 29.13
CA MET A 275 -19.94 -16.95 28.98
C MET A 275 -20.54 -17.46 27.66
N THR A 276 -20.33 -16.69 26.59
CA THR A 276 -20.92 -16.96 25.28
C THR A 276 -20.37 -18.24 24.66
N GLY A 277 -21.24 -18.97 23.95
CA GLY A 277 -20.84 -20.16 23.19
C GLY A 277 -19.78 -19.85 22.13
N ALA A 278 -18.96 -20.84 21.78
CA ALA A 278 -17.94 -20.67 20.73
C ALA A 278 -18.57 -20.30 19.37
N VAL A 279 -19.72 -20.91 19.06
CA VAL A 279 -20.48 -20.63 17.83
C VAL A 279 -20.90 -19.17 17.77
N THR A 280 -21.53 -18.64 18.83
CA THR A 280 -22.01 -17.26 18.83
C THR A 280 -20.88 -16.24 18.74
N LEU A 281 -19.75 -16.53 19.37
CA LEU A 281 -18.56 -15.67 19.32
C LEU A 281 -17.89 -15.69 17.94
N LEU A 282 -17.64 -16.86 17.36
CA LEU A 282 -17.00 -16.92 16.04
C LEU A 282 -17.92 -16.36 14.96
N THR A 283 -19.23 -16.61 15.05
CA THR A 283 -20.20 -16.03 14.12
C THR A 283 -20.29 -14.51 14.25
N SER A 284 -20.20 -13.95 15.46
CA SER A 284 -20.16 -12.49 15.63
C SER A 284 -18.87 -11.88 15.07
N VAL A 285 -17.72 -12.55 15.22
CA VAL A 285 -16.46 -12.13 14.58
C VAL A 285 -16.57 -12.13 13.05
N VAL A 286 -17.23 -13.13 12.46
CA VAL A 286 -17.51 -13.16 11.00
C VAL A 286 -18.35 -11.94 10.60
N LEU A 287 -19.45 -11.66 11.31
CA LEU A 287 -20.32 -10.52 11.00
C LEU A 287 -19.60 -9.17 11.14
N VAL A 288 -18.83 -8.99 12.23
CA VAL A 288 -17.98 -7.82 12.45
C VAL A 288 -16.96 -7.69 11.33
N SER A 289 -16.41 -8.80 10.84
CA SER A 289 -15.43 -8.78 9.75
C SER A 289 -16.07 -8.37 8.42
N VAL A 290 -17.26 -8.86 8.10
CA VAL A 290 -18.02 -8.45 6.89
C VAL A 290 -18.36 -6.95 6.94
N LEU A 291 -18.83 -6.45 8.08
CA LEU A 291 -19.04 -5.01 8.27
C LEU A 291 -17.72 -4.23 8.18
N GLY A 292 -16.63 -4.81 8.70
CA GLY A 292 -15.28 -4.30 8.59
C GLY A 292 -14.85 -4.11 7.14
N TYR A 293 -15.12 -5.06 6.25
CA TYR A 293 -14.82 -4.94 4.81
C TYR A 293 -15.61 -3.82 4.14
N GLN A 294 -16.86 -3.59 4.54
CA GLN A 294 -17.67 -2.49 4.01
C GLN A 294 -17.15 -1.13 4.50
N CYS A 295 -16.70 -1.05 5.75
CA CYS A 295 -16.20 0.17 6.37
C CYS A 295 -14.69 0.42 6.14
N ALA A 296 -13.93 -0.56 5.63
CA ALA A 296 -12.47 -0.50 5.54
C ALA A 296 -11.95 0.72 4.75
N PRO A 297 -12.51 1.11 3.59
CA PRO A 297 -12.09 2.33 2.89
C PRO A 297 -12.34 3.60 3.72
N ALA A 298 -13.47 3.67 4.42
CA ALA A 298 -13.81 4.82 5.27
C ALA A 298 -12.89 4.92 6.50
N ILE A 299 -12.56 3.79 7.12
CA ILE A 299 -11.63 3.71 8.26
C ILE A 299 -10.22 4.10 7.80
N SER A 300 -9.72 3.51 6.71
CA SER A 300 -8.40 3.83 6.15
C SER A 300 -8.27 5.33 5.84
N ARG A 301 -9.28 5.91 5.20
CA ARG A 301 -9.34 7.36 4.90
C ARG A 301 -9.28 8.22 6.15
N ARG A 302 -9.98 7.83 7.22
CA ARG A 302 -9.96 8.54 8.50
C ARG A 302 -8.58 8.44 9.17
N LEU A 303 -7.97 7.25 9.14
CA LEU A 303 -6.64 7.01 9.73
C LEU A 303 -5.52 7.73 8.98
N SER A 304 -5.67 7.93 7.66
CA SER A 304 -4.68 8.66 6.86
C SER A 304 -4.83 10.18 6.88
N GLY A 305 -5.92 10.71 7.45
CA GLY A 305 -6.18 12.15 7.51
C GLY A 305 -6.71 12.75 6.21
N ILE A 306 -7.11 11.92 5.22
CA ILE A 306 -7.68 12.41 3.96
C ILE A 306 -9.04 13.05 4.24
N ARG A 307 -9.11 14.36 4.06
CA ARG A 307 -10.35 15.14 4.17
C ARG A 307 -11.14 15.00 2.87
N LEU A 308 -12.41 14.64 3.00
CA LEU A 308 -13.31 14.64 1.84
C LEU A 308 -13.69 16.08 1.50
N PRO A 309 -13.88 16.40 0.22
CA PRO A 309 -14.47 17.67 -0.16
C PRO A 309 -15.88 17.74 0.46
N VAL A 310 -16.11 18.73 1.31
CA VAL A 310 -17.46 19.09 1.76
C VAL A 310 -18.08 19.99 0.70
N PHE A 311 -19.30 19.65 0.28
CA PHE A 311 -20.07 20.52 -0.62
C PHE A 311 -20.89 21.50 0.24
N PRO A 312 -20.61 22.81 0.18
CA PRO A 312 -21.40 23.79 0.91
C PRO A 312 -22.77 23.96 0.24
N SER A 313 -23.78 23.40 0.91
CA SER A 313 -25.22 23.44 0.59
C SER A 313 -25.68 22.73 -0.71
N ALA A 314 -26.86 22.11 -0.64
CA ALA A 314 -27.54 21.50 -1.79
C ALA A 314 -28.11 22.54 -2.79
N THR A 315 -28.06 23.83 -2.43
CA THR A 315 -28.67 24.95 -3.17
C THR A 315 -27.73 25.63 -4.16
N SER A 316 -26.53 25.07 -4.41
CA SER A 316 -25.52 25.60 -5.35
C SER A 316 -25.07 27.04 -5.10
N ARG A 317 -25.42 27.64 -3.96
CA ARG A 317 -25.24 29.08 -3.68
C ARG A 317 -23.76 29.49 -3.59
N TRP A 318 -22.85 28.53 -3.48
CA TRP A 318 -21.42 28.72 -3.27
C TRP A 318 -20.55 27.82 -4.16
N VAL A 319 -21.06 27.40 -5.32
CA VAL A 319 -20.36 26.52 -6.28
C VAL A 319 -19.08 27.17 -6.84
N PHE A 320 -19.03 28.49 -6.89
CA PHE A 320 -17.91 29.26 -7.45
C PHE A 320 -17.06 29.99 -6.41
N GLU A 321 -17.37 29.84 -5.12
CA GLU A 321 -16.54 30.42 -4.06
C GLU A 321 -15.41 29.46 -3.67
N ALA A 322 -14.19 29.99 -3.60
CA ALA A 322 -13.03 29.22 -3.19
C ALA A 322 -13.21 28.75 -1.74
N ARG A 323 -12.99 27.45 -1.51
CA ARG A 323 -13.34 26.80 -0.24
C ARG A 323 -12.57 27.43 0.93
N PRO A 324 -13.18 27.56 2.13
CA PRO A 324 -12.47 27.95 3.34
C PRO A 324 -11.44 26.90 3.82
N ASP A 325 -11.57 25.65 3.35
CA ASP A 325 -10.73 24.52 3.77
C ASP A 325 -9.59 24.20 2.78
N LEU A 326 -9.62 24.78 1.58
CA LEU A 326 -8.47 24.80 0.69
C LEU A 326 -7.69 26.09 0.98
N PRO A 327 -6.35 26.05 1.02
CA PRO A 327 -5.58 27.28 1.16
C PRO A 327 -5.95 28.27 0.04
N THR A 328 -6.56 29.39 0.42
CA THR A 328 -6.91 30.51 -0.44
C THR A 328 -5.81 31.58 -0.46
N THR A 329 -4.80 31.46 0.39
CA THR A 329 -3.79 32.49 0.59
C THR A 329 -2.64 32.31 -0.40
N VAL A 330 -2.61 33.21 -1.38
CA VAL A 330 -1.38 33.60 -2.08
C VAL A 330 -0.41 34.12 -1.02
N VAL A 331 0.60 33.31 -0.65
CA VAL A 331 1.64 33.78 0.26
C VAL A 331 2.49 34.78 -0.51
N HIS A 332 2.45 36.03 -0.10
CA HIS A 332 3.36 37.05 -0.59
C HIS A 332 4.71 36.77 0.07
N ASN A 333 5.66 36.17 -0.65
CA ASN A 333 7.06 36.38 -0.31
C ASN A 333 7.36 37.84 -0.61
N ASP A 334 7.88 38.56 0.38
CA ASP A 334 8.22 39.99 0.29
C ASP A 334 8.85 40.34 -1.08
N GLY A 335 8.04 40.91 -1.98
CA GLY A 335 8.45 41.44 -3.28
C GLY A 335 8.31 40.55 -4.54
N GLY A 336 7.77 39.33 -4.47
CA GLY A 336 7.61 38.44 -5.65
C GLY A 336 6.21 38.47 -6.31
N PRO A 337 6.07 38.10 -7.61
CA PRO A 337 4.75 37.97 -8.24
C PRO A 337 3.91 36.88 -7.53
N PRO A 338 2.58 37.01 -7.51
CA PRO A 338 1.70 36.13 -6.75
C PRO A 338 1.79 34.69 -7.26
N VAL A 339 2.19 33.76 -6.40
CA VAL A 339 2.18 32.31 -6.67
C VAL A 339 1.14 31.66 -5.75
N LEU A 340 0.21 30.90 -6.34
CA LEU A 340 -0.74 30.07 -5.59
C LEU A 340 0.04 29.07 -4.72
N GLU A 341 -0.42 28.77 -3.50
CA GLU A 341 0.19 27.76 -2.63
C GLU A 341 0.08 26.37 -3.29
N GLY A 342 1.06 26.04 -4.12
CA GLY A 342 1.26 24.75 -4.73
C GLY A 342 2.50 24.04 -4.16
N PRO A 343 2.99 23.04 -4.90
CA PRO A 343 3.63 21.76 -4.51
C PRO A 343 3.46 21.12 -3.11
N ALA A 344 3.39 21.85 -2.00
CA ALA A 344 3.37 21.25 -0.66
C ALA A 344 2.09 20.43 -0.39
N SER A 345 0.94 20.92 -0.85
CA SER A 345 -0.36 20.22 -0.73
C SER A 345 -0.44 18.92 -1.54
N VAL A 346 0.18 18.86 -2.72
CA VAL A 346 0.17 17.66 -3.57
C VAL A 346 1.06 16.58 -2.96
N ARG A 347 2.27 16.93 -2.49
CA ARG A 347 3.16 15.98 -1.82
C ARG A 347 2.52 15.42 -0.54
N ASP A 348 1.86 16.25 0.25
CA ASP A 348 1.16 15.81 1.45
C ASP A 348 -0.04 14.91 1.14
N VAL A 349 -0.81 15.24 0.10
CA VAL A 349 -1.91 14.39 -0.38
C VAL A 349 -1.39 13.04 -0.86
N LEU A 350 -0.26 13.00 -1.58
CA LEU A 350 0.38 11.76 -2.01
C LEU A 350 0.84 10.91 -0.82
N LEU A 351 1.50 11.52 0.17
CA LEU A 351 1.91 10.83 1.40
C LEU A 351 0.69 10.30 2.18
N GLN A 352 -0.39 11.07 2.27
CA GLN A 352 -1.64 10.62 2.90
C GLN A 352 -2.31 9.49 2.10
N ALA A 353 -2.26 9.53 0.77
CA ALA A 353 -2.78 8.46 -0.09
C ALA A 353 -1.98 7.16 0.07
N GLU A 354 -0.65 7.25 0.14
CA GLU A 354 0.22 6.10 0.42
C GLU A 354 -0.06 5.50 1.81
N ARG A 355 -0.22 6.36 2.83
CA ARG A 355 -0.64 5.92 4.16
C ARG A 355 -1.99 5.24 4.11
N ALA A 356 -2.99 5.81 3.44
CA ALA A 356 -4.32 5.21 3.28
C ALA A 356 -4.24 3.82 2.64
N ARG A 357 -3.48 3.69 1.55
CA ARG A 357 -3.24 2.41 0.89
C ARG A 357 -2.67 1.39 1.87
N SER A 358 -1.67 1.76 2.65
CA SER A 358 -1.04 0.85 3.62
C SER A 358 -1.98 0.46 4.78
N PHE A 359 -2.75 1.40 5.33
CA PHE A 359 -3.78 1.13 6.34
C PHE A 359 -4.86 0.18 5.82
N LEU A 360 -5.30 0.40 4.58
CA LEU A 360 -6.31 -0.42 3.93
C LEU A 360 -5.80 -1.85 3.73
N THR A 361 -4.58 -2.03 3.21
CA THR A 361 -3.99 -3.37 3.05
C THR A 361 -3.85 -4.11 4.39
N GLY A 362 -3.47 -3.41 5.46
CA GLY A 362 -3.41 -4.00 6.80
C GLY A 362 -4.78 -4.39 7.37
N LEU A 363 -5.80 -3.54 7.18
CA LEU A 363 -7.19 -3.86 7.54
C LEU A 363 -7.68 -5.10 6.80
N LEU A 364 -7.51 -5.17 5.47
CA LEU A 364 -7.99 -6.29 4.66
C LEU A 364 -7.29 -7.61 5.00
N THR A 365 -5.98 -7.56 5.28
CA THR A 365 -5.22 -8.74 5.71
C THR A 365 -5.64 -9.20 7.10
N GLY A 366 -5.81 -8.28 8.06
CA GLY A 366 -6.27 -8.62 9.40
C GLY A 366 -7.69 -9.19 9.44
N LEU A 367 -8.64 -8.57 8.73
CA LEU A 367 -10.00 -9.08 8.54
C LEU A 367 -9.99 -10.46 7.85
N GLY A 368 -9.08 -10.67 6.90
CA GLY A 368 -8.91 -11.94 6.21
C GLY A 368 -8.52 -13.07 7.14
N VAL A 369 -7.55 -12.82 8.03
CA VAL A 369 -7.13 -13.79 9.05
C VAL A 369 -8.29 -14.11 10.01
N LEU A 370 -9.03 -13.09 10.46
CA LEU A 370 -10.20 -13.28 11.33
C LEU A 370 -11.28 -14.13 10.66
N MET A 371 -11.55 -13.89 9.37
CA MET A 371 -12.51 -14.69 8.59
C MET A 371 -12.07 -16.15 8.45
N VAL A 372 -10.80 -16.39 8.06
CA VAL A 372 -10.26 -17.74 7.90
C VAL A 372 -10.35 -18.50 9.23
N VAL A 373 -9.87 -17.93 10.33
CA VAL A 373 -9.88 -18.58 11.64
C VAL A 373 -11.31 -18.84 12.12
N SER A 374 -12.21 -17.86 11.99
CA SER A 374 -13.57 -17.98 12.51
C SER A 374 -14.43 -18.95 11.71
N LEU A 375 -14.38 -18.90 10.37
CA LEU A 375 -15.12 -19.82 9.52
C LEU A 375 -14.58 -21.24 9.65
N THR A 376 -13.24 -21.40 9.68
CA THR A 376 -12.64 -22.70 9.92
C THR A 376 -13.08 -23.26 11.26
N GLY A 377 -13.09 -22.45 12.33
CA GLY A 377 -13.53 -22.82 13.67
C GLY A 377 -15.04 -23.12 13.80
N LEU A 378 -15.89 -22.50 12.97
CA LEU A 378 -17.33 -22.79 12.91
C LEU A 378 -17.66 -24.08 12.15
N SER A 379 -16.85 -24.44 11.15
CA SER A 379 -17.09 -25.60 10.30
C SER A 379 -16.69 -26.91 10.97
N ASP A 380 -17.38 -27.26 12.07
CA ASP A 380 -17.14 -28.49 12.82
C ASP A 380 -17.79 -29.70 12.15
N PRO A 381 -17.00 -30.72 11.75
CA PRO A 381 -17.53 -31.86 11.03
C PRO A 381 -18.32 -32.84 11.87
N HIS A 382 -18.41 -32.67 13.20
CA HIS A 382 -19.18 -33.55 14.07
C HIS A 382 -20.58 -33.02 14.37
N THR A 383 -20.82 -31.72 14.16
CA THR A 383 -22.09 -31.04 14.45
C THR A 383 -23.26 -31.66 13.69
N GLY A 384 -24.49 -31.62 14.19
CA GLY A 384 -25.66 -32.14 13.46
C GLY A 384 -26.02 -31.30 12.22
N GLN A 385 -25.79 -29.98 12.25
CA GLN A 385 -26.17 -29.02 11.21
C GLN A 385 -24.96 -28.55 10.38
N ARG A 386 -24.12 -29.49 9.93
CA ARG A 386 -22.83 -29.21 9.25
C ARG A 386 -22.97 -28.35 7.99
N TRP A 387 -24.10 -28.48 7.30
CA TRP A 387 -24.38 -27.77 6.06
C TRP A 387 -24.47 -26.25 6.27
N LEU A 388 -24.90 -25.78 7.45
CA LEU A 388 -25.12 -24.37 7.73
C LEU A 388 -23.81 -23.56 7.82
N PRO A 389 -22.79 -23.97 8.62
CA PRO A 389 -21.45 -23.37 8.58
C PRO A 389 -20.77 -23.46 7.22
N LEU A 390 -20.99 -24.55 6.47
CA LEU A 390 -20.41 -24.71 5.13
C LEU A 390 -21.00 -23.72 4.13
N LEU A 391 -22.31 -23.48 4.17
CA LEU A 391 -22.94 -22.43 3.35
C LEU A 391 -22.40 -21.06 3.74
N LEU A 392 -22.31 -20.75 5.04
CA LEU A 392 -21.77 -19.48 5.51
C LEU A 392 -20.33 -19.26 5.01
N ALA A 393 -19.48 -20.29 5.07
CA ALA A 393 -18.11 -20.25 4.57
C ALA A 393 -18.07 -20.07 3.04
N GLY A 394 -18.90 -20.80 2.29
CA GLY A 394 -18.99 -20.69 0.83
C GLY A 394 -19.45 -19.31 0.37
N PHE A 395 -20.51 -18.76 0.97
CA PHE A 395 -20.98 -17.41 0.67
C PHE A 395 -19.95 -16.33 1.04
N SER A 396 -19.27 -16.48 2.17
CA SER A 396 -18.20 -15.57 2.59
C SER A 396 -17.00 -15.60 1.65
N ALA A 397 -16.58 -16.80 1.22
CA ALA A 397 -15.49 -16.96 0.26
C ALA A 397 -15.86 -16.38 -1.12
N GLY A 398 -17.08 -16.66 -1.60
CA GLY A 398 -17.61 -16.10 -2.85
C GLY A 398 -17.68 -14.56 -2.81
N PHE A 399 -18.21 -14.00 -1.73
CA PHE A 399 -18.22 -12.56 -1.50
C PHE A 399 -16.81 -11.96 -1.58
N LEU A 400 -15.84 -12.49 -0.83
CA LEU A 400 -14.48 -11.96 -0.81
C LEU A 400 -13.79 -12.07 -2.18
N MET A 401 -13.98 -13.18 -2.88
CA MET A 401 -13.42 -13.37 -4.23
C MET A 401 -13.94 -12.30 -5.21
N LEU A 402 -15.25 -12.05 -5.20
CA LEU A 402 -15.87 -11.08 -6.09
C LEU A 402 -15.54 -9.64 -5.70
N ARG A 403 -15.51 -9.37 -4.39
CA ARG A 403 -15.17 -8.06 -3.82
C ARG A 403 -13.77 -7.58 -4.17
N GLY A 404 -12.85 -8.50 -4.50
CA GLY A 404 -11.52 -8.15 -5.01
C GLY A 404 -11.56 -7.19 -6.21
N ARG A 405 -12.63 -7.24 -7.02
CA ARG A 405 -12.85 -6.37 -8.18
C ARG A 405 -13.10 -4.90 -7.83
N SER A 406 -13.53 -4.61 -6.60
CA SER A 406 -13.80 -3.24 -6.15
C SER A 406 -12.52 -2.47 -5.83
N TYR A 407 -11.37 -3.15 -5.72
CA TYR A 407 -10.09 -2.53 -5.37
C TYR A 407 -9.20 -2.37 -6.61
N VAL A 408 -8.66 -1.16 -6.79
CA VAL A 408 -7.74 -0.84 -7.89
C VAL A 408 -6.33 -1.37 -7.61
N ASP A 409 -5.91 -1.44 -6.34
CA ASP A 409 -4.58 -1.94 -5.98
C ASP A 409 -4.49 -3.47 -6.08
N ARG A 410 -3.53 -3.95 -6.89
CA ARG A 410 -3.27 -5.38 -7.09
C ARG A 410 -3.07 -6.15 -5.79
N TRP A 411 -2.37 -5.57 -4.82
CA TRP A 411 -2.08 -6.27 -3.56
C TRP A 411 -3.34 -6.47 -2.74
N GLN A 412 -4.25 -5.49 -2.73
CA GLN A 412 -5.53 -5.58 -2.02
C GLN A 412 -6.44 -6.63 -2.69
N ALA A 413 -6.55 -6.59 -4.02
CA ALA A 413 -7.30 -7.59 -4.77
C ALA A 413 -6.75 -9.02 -4.55
N ILE A 414 -5.43 -9.20 -4.61
CA ILE A 414 -4.77 -10.49 -4.34
C ILE A 414 -5.01 -10.94 -2.91
N THR A 415 -4.98 -10.05 -1.91
CA THR A 415 -5.26 -10.45 -0.53
C THR A 415 -6.69 -10.97 -0.36
N LEU A 416 -7.69 -10.34 -0.99
CA LEU A 416 -9.08 -10.81 -0.93
C LEU A 416 -9.25 -12.17 -1.62
N ALA A 417 -8.69 -12.32 -2.83
CA ALA A 417 -8.71 -13.59 -3.55
C ALA A 417 -7.94 -14.69 -2.80
N GLY A 418 -6.82 -14.36 -2.17
CA GLY A 418 -6.07 -15.28 -1.32
C GLY A 418 -6.88 -15.69 -0.09
N THR A 419 -7.58 -14.76 0.56
CA THR A 419 -8.41 -15.07 1.73
C THR A 419 -9.59 -15.97 1.39
N SER A 420 -10.25 -15.78 0.24
CA SER A 420 -11.35 -16.66 -0.18
C SER A 420 -10.88 -18.10 -0.40
N VAL A 421 -9.73 -18.29 -1.06
CA VAL A 421 -9.12 -19.60 -1.28
C VAL A 421 -8.67 -20.22 0.05
N LEU A 422 -8.06 -19.43 0.94
CA LEU A 422 -7.63 -19.90 2.27
C LEU A 422 -8.81 -20.32 3.15
N ILE A 423 -9.96 -19.63 3.09
CA ILE A 423 -11.17 -20.05 3.81
C ILE A 423 -11.58 -21.46 3.36
N VAL A 424 -11.70 -21.69 2.05
CA VAL A 424 -12.11 -23.01 1.53
C VAL A 424 -11.06 -24.06 1.87
N GLY A 425 -9.78 -23.76 1.65
CA GLY A 425 -8.68 -24.67 1.93
C GLY A 425 -8.61 -25.07 3.41
N ALA A 426 -8.75 -24.12 4.34
CA ALA A 426 -8.70 -24.38 5.77
C ALA A 426 -9.91 -25.19 6.27
N VAL A 427 -11.12 -24.90 5.77
CA VAL A 427 -12.32 -25.69 6.07
C VAL A 427 -12.17 -27.12 5.55
N VAL A 428 -11.76 -27.30 4.31
CA VAL A 428 -11.56 -28.61 3.70
C VAL A 428 -10.47 -29.42 4.44
N LEU A 429 -9.35 -28.77 4.76
CA LEU A 429 -8.28 -29.39 5.53
C LEU A 429 -8.77 -29.83 6.92
N ARG A 430 -9.57 -28.99 7.60
CA ARG A 430 -10.20 -29.37 8.88
C ARG A 430 -11.07 -30.62 8.72
N TYR A 431 -11.89 -30.71 7.69
CA TYR A 431 -12.72 -31.88 7.44
C TYR A 431 -11.89 -33.15 7.22
N ALA A 432 -10.82 -33.07 6.42
CA ALA A 432 -9.91 -34.20 6.20
C ALA A 432 -9.26 -34.67 7.51
N LEU A 433 -8.72 -33.75 8.31
CA LEU A 433 -8.00 -34.07 9.55
C LEU A 433 -8.91 -34.60 10.67
N VAL A 434 -10.16 -34.14 10.72
CA VAL A 434 -11.10 -34.48 11.79
C VAL A 434 -11.90 -35.75 11.48
N LEU A 435 -12.35 -35.97 10.22
CA LEU A 435 -13.09 -37.19 9.87
C LEU A 435 -12.18 -38.41 9.68
N GLN A 436 -10.97 -38.19 9.16
CA GLN A 436 -9.98 -39.25 8.88
C GLN A 436 -10.51 -40.41 8.03
N SER A 437 -11.60 -40.20 7.27
CA SER A 437 -12.19 -41.23 6.40
C SER A 437 -11.61 -41.15 4.99
N PRO A 438 -11.41 -42.29 4.29
CA PRO A 438 -10.85 -42.29 2.93
C PRO A 438 -11.61 -41.39 1.95
N LEU A 439 -12.94 -41.35 2.08
CA LEU A 439 -13.81 -40.52 1.26
C LEU A 439 -13.67 -39.02 1.58
N SER A 440 -13.54 -38.65 2.86
CA SER A 440 -13.34 -37.25 3.24
C SER A 440 -11.99 -36.74 2.73
N VAL A 441 -10.93 -37.56 2.82
CA VAL A 441 -9.59 -37.20 2.34
C VAL A 441 -9.59 -37.07 0.81
N SER A 442 -10.19 -38.02 0.08
CA SER A 442 -10.20 -37.96 -1.39
C SER A 442 -10.96 -36.75 -1.93
N ILE A 443 -12.12 -36.42 -1.37
CA ILE A 443 -12.87 -35.20 -1.71
C ILE A 443 -12.06 -33.96 -1.37
N SER A 444 -11.41 -33.95 -0.21
CA SER A 444 -10.63 -32.79 0.24
C SER A 444 -9.44 -32.53 -0.67
N VAL A 445 -8.69 -33.57 -1.04
CA VAL A 445 -7.58 -33.48 -2.01
C VAL A 445 -8.10 -33.00 -3.36
N ALA A 446 -9.24 -33.54 -3.84
CA ALA A 446 -9.84 -33.10 -5.09
C ALA A 446 -10.18 -31.61 -5.08
N ILE A 447 -10.83 -31.10 -4.03
CA ILE A 447 -11.16 -29.66 -3.91
C ILE A 447 -9.89 -28.82 -3.83
N LEU A 448 -8.89 -29.24 -3.05
CA LEU A 448 -7.62 -28.51 -2.89
C LEU A 448 -6.82 -28.40 -4.20
N VAL A 449 -7.00 -29.32 -5.14
CA VAL A 449 -6.36 -29.27 -6.47
C VAL A 449 -7.24 -28.55 -7.49
N LEU A 450 -8.52 -28.91 -7.57
CA LEU A 450 -9.43 -28.39 -8.60
C LEU A 450 -9.75 -26.90 -8.41
N LEU A 451 -9.85 -26.43 -7.17
CA LEU A 451 -10.20 -25.03 -6.91
C LEU A 451 -9.08 -24.07 -7.36
N PRO A 452 -7.79 -24.28 -7.00
CA PRO A 452 -6.69 -23.49 -7.57
C PRO A 452 -6.55 -23.67 -9.09
N ALA A 453 -6.78 -24.87 -9.63
CA ALA A 453 -6.76 -25.08 -11.08
C ALA A 453 -7.83 -24.24 -11.81
N ALA A 454 -9.05 -24.20 -11.28
CA ALA A 454 -10.12 -23.33 -11.79
C ALA A 454 -9.78 -21.84 -11.60
N GLY A 455 -9.11 -21.48 -10.51
CA GLY A 455 -8.59 -20.12 -10.31
C GLY A 455 -7.53 -19.74 -11.35
N LEU A 456 -6.62 -20.65 -11.69
CA LEU A 456 -5.60 -20.45 -12.71
C LEU A 456 -6.20 -20.28 -14.10
N THR A 457 -7.20 -21.09 -14.47
CA THR A 457 -7.89 -20.94 -15.75
C THR A 457 -8.67 -19.63 -15.82
N ALA A 458 -9.35 -19.24 -14.74
CA ALA A 458 -10.00 -17.94 -14.65
C ALA A 458 -8.98 -16.79 -14.76
N ALA A 459 -7.83 -16.88 -14.10
CA ALA A 459 -6.77 -15.87 -14.16
C ALA A 459 -6.16 -15.74 -15.57
N ALA A 460 -6.10 -16.82 -16.34
CA ALA A 460 -5.63 -16.78 -17.72
C ALA A 460 -6.65 -16.16 -18.69
N VAL A 461 -7.95 -16.37 -18.45
CA VAL A 461 -9.02 -15.95 -19.38
C VAL A 461 -9.57 -14.55 -19.06
N VAL A 462 -9.78 -14.22 -17.79
CA VAL A 462 -10.52 -13.02 -17.38
C VAL A 462 -9.83 -11.70 -17.76
N PRO A 463 -8.51 -11.51 -17.55
CA PRO A 463 -7.85 -10.25 -17.92
C PRO A 463 -7.78 -10.01 -19.43
N ASN A 464 -7.80 -11.09 -20.22
CA ASN A 464 -7.63 -11.05 -21.67
C ASN A 464 -8.94 -10.94 -22.44
N THR A 465 -10.08 -10.84 -21.73
CA THR A 465 -11.41 -10.82 -22.35
C THR A 465 -12.14 -9.51 -22.07
N VAL A 466 -12.68 -8.91 -23.13
CA VAL A 466 -13.48 -7.69 -23.02
C VAL A 466 -14.92 -8.09 -22.67
N TYR A 467 -15.29 -7.88 -21.41
CA TYR A 467 -16.64 -8.18 -20.93
C TYR A 467 -17.65 -7.09 -21.26
N SER A 468 -18.85 -7.50 -21.68
CA SER A 468 -19.98 -6.60 -21.87
C SER A 468 -20.42 -5.94 -20.54
N PRO A 469 -21.01 -4.73 -20.57
CA PRO A 469 -21.51 -4.07 -19.37
C PRO A 469 -22.55 -4.90 -18.61
N LEU A 470 -23.41 -5.64 -19.32
CA LEU A 470 -24.39 -6.55 -18.73
C LEU A 470 -23.70 -7.64 -17.91
N PHE A 471 -22.67 -8.29 -18.46
CA PHE A 471 -21.92 -9.32 -17.73
C PHE A 471 -21.29 -8.77 -16.45
N ARG A 472 -20.68 -7.58 -16.51
CA ARG A 472 -20.13 -6.92 -15.32
C ARG A 472 -21.20 -6.67 -14.26
N LYS A 473 -22.41 -6.29 -14.67
CA LYS A 473 -23.55 -6.08 -13.76
C LYS A 473 -24.06 -7.40 -13.16
N PHE A 474 -24.12 -8.47 -13.96
CA PHE A 474 -24.46 -9.81 -13.45
C PHE A 474 -23.48 -10.29 -12.38
N VAL A 475 -22.17 -10.09 -12.58
CA VAL A 475 -21.15 -10.43 -11.58
C VAL A 475 -21.35 -9.63 -10.29
N GLU A 476 -21.71 -8.35 -10.39
CA GLU A 476 -22.04 -7.51 -9.23
C GLU A 476 -23.29 -8.03 -8.50
N TRP A 477 -24.31 -8.49 -9.22
CA TRP A 477 -25.49 -9.12 -8.61
C TRP A 477 -25.16 -10.43 -7.91
N ILE A 478 -24.27 -11.24 -8.46
CA ILE A 478 -23.77 -12.45 -7.80
C ILE A 478 -23.02 -12.08 -6.51
N GLU A 479 -22.22 -11.00 -6.50
CA GLU A 479 -21.57 -10.51 -5.29
C GLU A 479 -22.61 -10.18 -4.20
N TYR A 480 -23.68 -9.46 -4.54
CA TYR A 480 -24.75 -9.17 -3.59
C TYR A 480 -25.52 -10.42 -3.15
N LEU A 481 -25.73 -11.37 -4.05
CA LEU A 481 -26.34 -12.67 -3.73
C LEU A 481 -25.44 -13.48 -2.79
N CYS A 482 -24.11 -13.32 -2.85
CA CYS A 482 -23.20 -13.93 -1.89
C CYS A 482 -23.19 -13.21 -0.54
N LEU A 483 -23.36 -11.89 -0.52
CA LEU A 483 -23.34 -11.10 0.71
C LEU A 483 -24.64 -11.20 1.51
N MET A 484 -25.80 -11.14 0.85
CA MET A 484 -27.12 -11.07 1.52
C MET A 484 -27.39 -12.26 2.47
N PRO A 485 -27.10 -13.53 2.11
CA PRO A 485 -27.38 -14.68 2.97
C PRO A 485 -26.50 -14.77 4.21
N ILE A 486 -25.34 -14.09 4.25
CA ILE A 486 -24.39 -14.19 5.37
C ILE A 486 -25.06 -13.81 6.69
N PHE A 487 -25.85 -12.73 6.71
CA PHE A 487 -26.54 -12.26 7.91
C PHE A 487 -27.61 -13.24 8.43
N PRO A 488 -28.61 -13.66 7.64
CA PRO A 488 -29.61 -14.62 8.12
C PRO A 488 -28.99 -15.99 8.46
N LEU A 489 -28.01 -16.47 7.69
CA LEU A 489 -27.32 -17.73 8.01
C LEU A 489 -26.56 -17.64 9.34
N ALA A 490 -25.89 -16.52 9.59
CA ALA A 490 -25.21 -16.26 10.85
C ALA A 490 -26.20 -16.21 12.03
N LEU A 491 -27.31 -15.49 11.91
CA LEU A 491 -28.34 -15.43 12.96
C LEU A 491 -29.00 -16.78 13.22
N TRP A 492 -29.16 -17.60 12.17
CA TRP A 492 -29.62 -18.98 12.32
C TRP A 492 -28.59 -19.82 13.07
N LEU A 493 -27.31 -19.73 12.70
CA LEU A 493 -26.23 -20.48 13.34
C LEU A 493 -26.08 -20.12 14.83
N MET A 494 -26.39 -18.87 15.18
CA MET A 494 -26.44 -18.38 16.57
C MET A 494 -27.71 -18.80 17.34
N ASN A 495 -28.61 -19.57 16.72
CA ASN A 495 -29.92 -19.97 17.26
C ASN A 495 -30.84 -18.78 17.62
N VAL A 496 -30.65 -17.60 17.02
CA VAL A 496 -31.48 -16.41 17.29
C VAL A 496 -32.94 -16.65 16.89
N TYR A 497 -33.17 -17.26 15.74
CA TYR A 497 -34.54 -17.58 15.29
C TYR A 497 -35.24 -18.59 16.20
N ALA A 498 -34.50 -19.58 16.71
CA ALA A 498 -35.04 -20.52 17.68
C ALA A 498 -35.40 -19.80 18.99
N ALA A 499 -34.52 -18.90 19.46
CA ALA A 499 -34.79 -18.10 20.67
C ALA A 499 -36.01 -17.19 20.52
N ILE A 500 -36.28 -16.64 19.33
CA ILE A 500 -37.49 -15.85 19.06
C ILE A 500 -38.74 -16.75 19.02
N ARG A 501 -38.63 -17.96 18.46
CA ARG A 501 -39.77 -18.89 18.33
C ARG A 501 -40.22 -19.49 19.67
N TYR A 502 -39.29 -19.71 20.59
CA TYR A 502 -39.55 -20.37 21.89
C TYR A 502 -39.58 -19.41 23.09
N ARG A 503 -39.48 -18.10 22.83
CA ARG A 503 -39.87 -17.05 23.77
C ARG A 503 -41.35 -16.76 23.61
#